data_AF-A0A6V7LNP6-F1
#
_entry.id   AF-A0A6V7LNP6-F1
#
_cell.length_a   1.000
_cell.length_b   1.000
_cell.length_c   1.000
_cell.angle_alpha   90.00
_cell.angle_beta   90.00
_cell.angle_gamma   90.00
#
_symmetry.space_group_name_H-M   'P 1'
#
loop_
_entity.id
_entity.type
_entity.pdbx_description
1 polymer ?
#
loop_
_entity_poly.entity_id
_entity_poly.type
_entity_poly.pdbx_seq_one_letter_code
_entity_poly.pdbx_strand_id
1 'polypeptide(L)' 'EGEDLNPVDENGRYIYSDVDYLETWRGMEECVRLGLTRSIGLSNFNSEQILRILEIATIRPALNQ' A
#
# COMPACT_ATOMS: atom_id res chain seq x y z
N GLU A 1 -6.33 4.32 -13.21
CA GLU A 1 -5.00 4.92 -13.01
C GLU A 1 -4.20 4.81 -14.32
N GLY A 2 -3.19 5.67 -14.49
CA GLY A 2 -2.52 5.92 -15.78
C GLY A 2 -1.77 4.72 -16.37
N GLU A 3 -1.51 4.78 -17.68
CA GLU A 3 -0.83 3.70 -18.42
C GLU A 3 0.70 3.72 -18.28
N ASP A 4 1.27 4.84 -17.85
CA ASP A 4 2.72 5.00 -17.66
C ASP A 4 3.14 4.46 -16.28
N LEU A 5 4.23 3.68 -16.26
CA LEU A 5 4.82 3.13 -15.03
C LEU A 5 5.42 4.20 -14.14
N ASN A 6 5.91 5.30 -14.71
CA ASN A 6 6.57 6.40 -13.99
C ASN A 6 6.05 7.75 -14.50
N PRO A 7 4.76 8.07 -14.25
CA PRO A 7 4.14 9.27 -14.79
C PRO A 7 4.81 10.51 -14.20
N VAL A 8 5.33 11.37 -15.07
CA VAL A 8 5.96 12.65 -14.70
C VAL A 8 5.30 13.81 -15.43
N ASP A 9 5.26 14.97 -14.79
CA ASP A 9 4.83 16.22 -15.41
C ASP A 9 5.90 16.79 -16.36
N GLU A 10 5.57 17.89 -17.02
CA GLU A 10 6.48 18.62 -17.91
C GLU A 10 7.79 19.11 -17.24
N ASN A 11 7.82 19.19 -15.91
CA ASN A 11 8.97 19.60 -15.11
C ASN A 11 9.76 18.40 -14.55
N GLY A 12 9.39 17.18 -14.92
CA GLY A 12 10.02 15.95 -14.43
C GLY A 12 9.63 15.57 -13.01
N ARG A 13 8.53 16.12 -12.46
CA ARG A 13 8.01 15.73 -11.14
C ARG A 13 7.04 14.57 -11.28
N TYR A 14 7.14 13.59 -10.38
CA TYR A 14 6.20 12.48 -10.35
C TYR A 14 4.77 12.95 -10.10
N ILE A 15 3.85 12.39 -10.87
CA ILE A 15 2.41 12.56 -10.70
C ILE A 15 1.95 11.45 -9.74
N TYR A 16 1.59 11.83 -8.53
CA TYR A 16 1.14 10.89 -7.50
C TYR A 16 -0.38 10.73 -7.48
N SER A 17 -0.85 9.56 -7.07
CA SER A 17 -2.26 9.31 -6.73
C SER A 17 -2.58 9.87 -5.34
N ASP A 18 -3.84 10.27 -5.10
CA ASP A 18 -4.34 10.75 -3.82
C ASP A 18 -4.94 9.62 -2.94
N VAL A 19 -4.84 8.38 -3.38
CA VAL A 19 -5.29 7.19 -2.64
C VAL A 19 -4.54 7.04 -1.31
N ASP A 20 -5.29 6.94 -0.20
CA ASP A 20 -4.70 6.62 1.11
C ASP A 20 -4.26 5.15 1.10
N TYR A 21 -3.03 4.89 1.55
CA TYR A 21 -2.49 3.54 1.68
C TYR A 21 -3.33 2.62 2.58
N LEU A 22 -4.19 3.16 3.45
CA LEU A 22 -5.14 2.37 4.23
C LEU A 22 -6.21 1.70 3.35
N GLU A 23 -6.63 2.32 2.25
CA GLU A 23 -7.53 1.71 1.27
C GLU A 23 -6.82 0.56 0.55
N THR A 24 -5.59 0.81 0.10
CA THR A 24 -4.72 -0.21 -0.50
C THR A 24 -4.55 -1.41 0.44
N TRP A 25 -4.35 -1.18 1.75
CA TRP A 25 -4.22 -2.26 2.73
C TRP A 25 -5.47 -3.15 2.79
N ARG A 26 -6.68 -2.58 2.76
CA ARG A 26 -7.92 -3.36 2.73
C ARG A 26 -8.02 -4.24 1.48
N GLY A 27 -7.56 -3.72 0.34
CA GLY A 27 -7.41 -4.51 -0.89
C GLY A 27 -6.42 -5.65 -0.74
N MET A 28 -5.26 -5.41 -0.09
CA MET A 28 -4.28 -6.46 0.20
C MET A 28 -4.86 -7.55 1.13
N GLU A 29 -5.66 -7.18 2.12
CA GLU A 29 -6.36 -8.14 2.99
C GLU A 29 -7.38 -8.99 2.21
N GLU A 30 -8.05 -8.42 1.21
CA GLU A 30 -8.93 -9.18 0.30
C GLU A 30 -8.13 -10.21 -0.50
N CYS A 31 -6.95 -9.86 -1.00
CA CYS A 31 -6.09 -10.80 -1.71
C CYS A 31 -5.72 -12.03 -0.85
N VAL A 32 -5.52 -11.85 0.46
CA VAL A 32 -5.32 -12.98 1.39
C VAL A 32 -6.60 -13.79 1.55
N ARG A 33 -7.75 -13.13 1.73
CA ARG A 33 -9.06 -13.80 1.91
C ARG A 33 -9.48 -14.61 0.68
N LEU A 34 -9.16 -14.13 -0.52
CA LEU A 34 -9.36 -14.84 -1.78
C LEU A 34 -8.33 -15.95 -2.04
N GLY A 35 -7.32 -16.09 -1.18
CA GLY A 35 -6.26 -17.10 -1.32
C GLY A 35 -5.24 -16.80 -2.42
N LEU A 36 -5.18 -15.56 -2.91
CA LEU A 36 -4.23 -15.13 -3.96
C LEU A 36 -2.80 -14.99 -3.42
N THR A 37 -2.66 -14.74 -2.11
CA THR A 37 -1.39 -14.76 -1.40
C THR A 37 -1.57 -15.34 0.01
N ARG A 38 -0.49 -15.83 0.59
CA ARG A 38 -0.47 -16.36 1.97
C ARG A 38 -0.25 -15.28 3.01
N SER A 39 0.56 -14.27 2.68
CA SER A 39 0.97 -13.20 3.59
C SER A 39 1.11 -11.89 2.84
N ILE A 40 0.94 -10.79 3.57
CA ILE A 40 1.12 -9.41 3.11
C ILE A 40 1.98 -8.65 4.11
N GLY A 41 2.72 -7.65 3.63
CA GLY A 41 3.65 -6.85 4.43
C GLY A 41 3.83 -5.46 3.83
N LEU A 42 4.66 -4.65 4.50
CA LEU A 42 4.97 -3.27 4.13
C LEU A 42 6.41 -3.18 3.62
N SER A 43 6.74 -2.11 2.90
CA SER A 43 8.13 -1.76 2.58
C SER A 43 8.28 -0.25 2.45
N ASN A 44 9.37 0.30 2.97
CA ASN A 44 9.61 1.76 3.07
C ASN A 44 8.57 2.53 3.92
N PHE A 45 7.94 1.88 4.91
CA PHE A 45 7.02 2.54 5.84
C PHE A 45 7.72 2.96 7.13
N ASN A 46 7.41 4.16 7.62
CA ASN A 46 7.89 4.66 8.92
C ASN A 46 6.96 4.23 10.08
N SER A 47 7.38 4.50 11.32
CA SER A 47 6.63 4.07 12.51
C SER A 47 5.21 4.63 12.60
N GLU A 48 4.99 5.88 12.21
CA GLU A 48 3.67 6.52 12.28
C GLU A 48 2.70 5.90 11.27
N GLN A 49 3.17 5.64 10.05
CA GLN A 49 2.37 4.98 9.01
C GLN A 49 2.03 3.53 9.39
N ILE A 50 2.99 2.81 9.99
CA ILE A 50 2.77 1.45 10.50
C ILE A 50 1.70 1.47 11.59
N LEU A 51 1.75 2.43 12.52
CA LEU A 51 0.73 2.56 13.56
C LEU A 51 -0.67 2.77 12.96
N ARG A 52 -0.81 3.65 11.96
CA ARG A 52 -2.10 3.84 11.25
C ARG A 52 -2.62 2.56 10.59
N ILE A 53 -1.74 1.76 9.98
CA ILE A 53 -2.12 0.43 9.44
C ILE A 53 -2.58 -0.48 10.58
N LEU A 54 -1.81 -0.58 11.67
CA LEU A 54 -2.09 -1.50 12.77
C LEU A 54 -3.40 -1.18 13.50
N GLU A 55 -3.86 0.07 13.48
CA GLU A 55 -5.15 0.47 14.05
C GLU A 55 -6.36 -0.09 13.28
N ILE A 56 -6.22 -0.29 11.96
CA ILE A 56 -7.33 -0.74 11.09
C ILE A 56 -7.16 -2.18 10.58
N ALA A 57 -5.97 -2.76 10.68
CA ALA A 57 -5.64 -4.05 10.09
C ALA A 57 -6.35 -5.21 10.80
N THR A 58 -7.09 -6.00 10.03
CA THR A 58 -7.61 -7.31 10.45
C THR A 58 -6.53 -8.39 10.29
N ILE A 59 -5.73 -8.29 9.24
CA ILE A 59 -4.54 -9.11 9.01
C ILE A 59 -3.33 -8.23 9.23
N ARG A 60 -2.54 -8.49 10.28
CA ARG A 60 -1.35 -7.67 10.58
C ARG A 60 -0.27 -7.86 9.49
N PRO A 61 0.48 -6.80 9.14
CA PRO A 61 1.61 -6.95 8.24
C PRO A 61 2.63 -7.94 8.81
N ALA A 62 3.04 -8.91 7.99
CA ALA A 62 3.98 -9.95 8.41
C ALA A 62 5.42 -9.42 8.57
N LEU A 63 5.77 -8.36 7.84
CA LEU A 63 7.06 -7.68 7.91
C LEU A 63 6.97 -6.23 7.40
N ASN A 64 8.03 -5.46 7.65
CA ASN A 64 8.35 -4.22 6.96
C ASN A 64 9.79 -4.31 6.40
N GLN A 65 9.97 -4.14 5.10
CA GLN A 65 11.26 -4.23 4.40
C GLN A 65 11.86 -2.85 4.10
#